data_AF-A0A8H8PAD5-F1
#
_entry.id   AF-A0A8H8PAD5-F1
#
_cell.length_a   1.000
_cell.length_b   1.000
_cell.length_c   1.000
_cell.angle_alpha   90.00
_cell.angle_beta   90.00
_cell.angle_gamma   90.00
#
_symmetry.space_group_name_H-M   'P 1'
#
loop_
_entity.id
_entity.type
_entity.pdbx_description
1 polymer ?
#
loop_
_entity_poly.entity_id
_entity_poly.type
_entity_poly.pdbx_seq_one_letter_code
_entity_poly.pdbx_strand_id
1 'polypeptide(L)'
;MSIHAPLSTAPFSPGQTYLRSLGNEPTTENDIEESDLLKSLRNVFAPNQSSATAVRCLAGPSPVPGQGEEELSWNNRTIVWSIGGIPRRTWDFAHEKQDIQWVCWAWFHPDDVISTQNATSHHDSSLDDNPTFGPFFQFLQRQRMNPSQDDHAPESPTACRALVVFLRDIAKVLMRNGVEHTIHLPFLVRRAWEMSPTGLLVNAPKIGKNLTRLPLDEFKIVGCARSILGGFSDGGTPPVVEPLPSARLHPSDTVLYVSGGTDADHERLLISHNNQKRRLTIWRYASRKPVMSLHGGGAKPRERVVNDRLDRIPLGQDDEDEEPLGEQHHGPCFHRSAEMI
;
A
#
# COMPACT_ATOMS: atom_id res chain seq x y z
N MET A 1 -3.39 -10.77 -45.17
CA MET A 1 -4.66 -10.87 -44.42
C MET A 1 -4.34 -10.61 -42.96
N SER A 2 -4.71 -9.45 -42.41
CA SER A 2 -4.57 -9.13 -40.99
C SER A 2 -5.89 -9.47 -40.30
N ILE A 3 -5.88 -10.37 -39.33
CA ILE A 3 -7.08 -10.77 -38.57
C ILE A 3 -7.18 -9.84 -37.36
N HIS A 4 -8.08 -8.86 -37.42
CA HIS A 4 -8.46 -8.09 -36.24
C HIS A 4 -9.47 -8.90 -35.44
N ALA A 5 -9.02 -9.62 -34.42
CA ALA A 5 -9.91 -10.16 -33.41
C ALA A 5 -10.35 -8.98 -32.51
N PRO A 6 -11.66 -8.68 -32.37
CA PRO A 6 -12.11 -7.73 -31.37
C PRO A 6 -11.74 -8.29 -29.99
N LEU A 7 -10.98 -7.51 -29.22
CA LEU A 7 -10.71 -7.80 -27.82
C LEU A 7 -12.06 -7.83 -27.09
N SER A 8 -12.59 -9.02 -26.84
CA SER A 8 -13.80 -9.21 -26.02
C SER A 8 -13.58 -8.50 -24.70
N THR A 9 -14.45 -7.54 -24.36
CA THR A 9 -14.39 -6.85 -23.08
C THR A 9 -14.55 -7.89 -21.99
N ALA A 10 -13.55 -8.04 -21.12
CA ALA A 10 -13.63 -8.95 -19.99
C ALA A 10 -14.94 -8.69 -19.22
N PRO A 11 -15.68 -9.73 -18.82
CA PRO A 11 -16.92 -9.56 -18.06
C PRO A 11 -16.61 -8.77 -16.78
N PHE A 12 -17.51 -7.86 -16.40
CA PHE A 12 -17.38 -7.11 -15.16
C PHE A 12 -17.43 -8.06 -13.96
N SER A 13 -16.63 -7.80 -12.94
CA SER A 13 -16.73 -8.58 -11.71
C SER A 13 -18.08 -8.33 -11.00
N PRO A 14 -18.51 -9.24 -10.11
CA PRO A 14 -19.74 -9.06 -9.33
C PRO A 14 -19.75 -7.76 -8.52
N GLY A 15 -18.61 -7.41 -7.90
CA GLY A 15 -18.45 -6.15 -7.15
C GLY A 15 -18.61 -4.91 -8.04
N GLN A 16 -18.06 -4.95 -9.26
CA GLN A 16 -18.25 -3.88 -10.23
C GLN A 16 -19.71 -3.73 -10.67
N THR A 17 -20.37 -4.84 -10.94
CA THR A 17 -21.78 -4.86 -11.36
C THR A 17 -22.69 -4.29 -10.26
N TYR A 18 -22.44 -4.67 -9.01
CA TYR A 18 -23.16 -4.14 -7.85
C TYR A 18 -22.95 -2.64 -7.66
N LEU A 19 -21.72 -2.14 -7.75
CA LEU A 19 -21.45 -0.71 -7.60
C LEU A 19 -22.07 0.14 -8.72
N ARG A 20 -22.13 -0.40 -9.94
CA ARG A 20 -22.80 0.29 -11.05
C ARG A 20 -24.32 0.33 -10.90
N SER A 21 -24.94 -0.72 -10.36
CA SER A 21 -26.39 -0.69 -10.12
C SER A 21 -26.78 0.35 -9.06
N LEU A 22 -25.88 0.65 -8.11
CA LEU A 22 -26.07 1.76 -7.15
C LEU A 22 -25.93 3.15 -7.78
N GLY A 23 -25.13 3.29 -8.85
CA GLY A 23 -24.83 4.58 -9.49
C GLY A 23 -25.86 5.06 -10.51
N ASN A 24 -26.92 4.30 -10.76
CA ASN A 24 -27.94 4.63 -11.77
C ASN A 24 -29.03 5.59 -11.27
N GLU A 25 -28.80 6.33 -10.17
CA GLU A 25 -29.63 7.49 -9.86
C GLU A 25 -29.43 8.53 -10.97
N PRO A 26 -30.45 8.85 -11.78
CA PRO A 26 -30.33 9.82 -12.87
C PRO A 26 -30.13 11.19 -12.23
N THR A 27 -28.86 11.56 -12.03
CA THR A 27 -28.52 12.90 -11.55
C THR A 27 -28.88 13.85 -12.69
N THR A 28 -30.07 14.43 -12.60
CA THR A 28 -30.65 15.38 -13.55
C THR A 28 -30.01 16.77 -13.47
N GLU A 29 -28.84 16.86 -12.85
CA GLU A 29 -28.11 18.11 -12.69
C GLU A 29 -27.34 18.42 -13.96
N ASN A 30 -28.01 19.17 -14.83
CA ASN A 30 -27.42 20.14 -15.77
C ASN A 30 -26.01 19.76 -16.26
N ASP A 31 -25.95 18.93 -17.29
CA ASP A 31 -24.82 18.89 -18.23
C ASP A 31 -24.69 20.27 -18.89
N ILE A 32 -24.16 21.23 -18.13
CA ILE A 32 -23.57 22.44 -18.70
C ILE A 32 -22.40 21.89 -19.52
N GLU A 33 -22.49 21.97 -20.84
CA GLU A 33 -21.50 21.46 -21.78
C GLU A 33 -20.10 21.90 -21.37
N GLU A 34 -19.40 21.03 -20.63
CA GLU A 34 -18.05 21.33 -20.19
C GLU A 34 -17.16 21.28 -21.44
N SER A 35 -16.43 22.38 -21.69
CA SER A 35 -15.51 22.47 -22.83
C SER A 35 -14.48 21.34 -22.79
N ASP A 36 -14.09 20.85 -23.98
CA ASP A 36 -13.10 19.78 -24.11
C ASP A 36 -11.76 20.10 -23.44
N LEU A 37 -11.41 21.40 -23.35
CA LEU A 37 -10.22 21.85 -22.63
C LEU A 37 -10.32 21.59 -21.12
N LEU A 38 -11.45 21.90 -20.49
CA LEU A 38 -11.64 21.67 -19.06
C LEU A 38 -11.69 20.17 -18.75
N LYS A 39 -12.31 19.37 -19.63
CA LYS A 39 -12.23 17.90 -19.56
C LYS A 39 -10.78 17.41 -19.66
N SER A 40 -9.99 17.96 -20.58
CA SER A 40 -8.57 17.63 -20.73
C SER A 40 -7.75 18.03 -19.50
N LEU A 41 -7.92 19.24 -18.97
CA LEU A 41 -7.23 19.70 -17.76
C LEU A 41 -7.63 18.88 -16.53
N ARG A 42 -8.92 18.54 -16.37
CA ARG A 42 -9.38 17.61 -15.33
C ARG A 42 -8.73 16.24 -15.48
N ASN A 43 -8.64 15.70 -16.70
CA ASN A 43 -7.93 14.44 -16.94
C ASN A 43 -6.43 14.53 -16.63
N VAL A 44 -5.79 15.69 -16.84
CA VAL A 44 -4.37 15.89 -16.52
C VAL A 44 -4.13 16.04 -15.01
N PHE A 45 -4.94 16.84 -14.33
CA PHE A 45 -4.76 17.12 -12.90
C PHE A 45 -5.39 16.07 -11.99
N ALA A 46 -6.36 15.34 -12.50
CA ALA A 46 -7.03 14.26 -11.85
C ALA A 46 -7.22 13.11 -12.85
N PRO A 47 -6.13 12.43 -13.25
CA PRO A 47 -6.20 11.27 -14.14
C PRO A 47 -7.11 10.16 -13.59
N ASN A 48 -7.36 10.22 -12.28
CA ASN A 48 -8.22 9.34 -11.52
C ASN A 48 -9.68 9.87 -11.33
N GLN A 49 -10.02 11.09 -11.76
CA GLN A 49 -11.41 11.61 -11.79
C GLN A 49 -12.14 11.21 -13.09
N SER A 50 -11.73 10.13 -13.73
CA SER A 50 -12.39 9.61 -14.91
C SER A 50 -13.80 9.14 -14.52
N SER A 51 -14.81 9.99 -14.69
CA SER A 51 -16.23 9.79 -14.37
C SER A 51 -16.54 9.49 -12.89
N ALA A 52 -17.50 10.20 -12.30
CA ALA A 52 -18.06 9.88 -10.98
C ALA A 52 -18.57 8.42 -10.88
N THR A 53 -18.78 7.77 -12.03
CA THR A 53 -19.25 6.39 -12.17
C THR A 53 -18.15 5.36 -12.41
N ALA A 54 -16.86 5.73 -12.48
CA ALA A 54 -15.82 4.74 -12.67
C ALA A 54 -15.70 3.83 -11.45
N VAL A 55 -15.88 2.54 -11.70
CA VAL A 55 -15.67 1.49 -10.70
C VAL A 55 -14.34 0.84 -10.95
N ARG A 56 -13.49 0.81 -9.92
CA ARG A 56 -12.20 0.14 -9.90
C ARG A 56 -12.31 -1.16 -9.16
N CYS A 57 -11.36 -2.06 -9.44
CA CYS A 57 -11.33 -3.39 -8.86
C CYS A 57 -9.87 -3.81 -8.65
N LEU A 58 -9.61 -4.47 -7.53
CA LEU A 58 -8.42 -5.25 -7.24
C LEU A 58 -8.87 -6.63 -6.82
N ALA A 59 -8.39 -7.65 -7.51
CA ALA A 59 -8.71 -9.03 -7.20
C ALA A 59 -7.43 -9.85 -7.04
N GLY A 60 -7.48 -10.86 -6.18
CA GLY A 60 -6.37 -11.75 -5.87
C GLY A 60 -6.86 -12.98 -5.11
N PRO A 61 -5.98 -13.94 -4.82
CA PRO A 61 -6.35 -15.08 -3.99
C PRO A 61 -6.71 -14.61 -2.57
N SER A 62 -7.77 -15.18 -1.98
CA SER A 62 -8.06 -14.98 -0.57
C SER A 62 -6.89 -15.50 0.27
N PRO A 63 -6.46 -14.76 1.32
CA PRO A 63 -5.44 -15.27 2.24
C PRO A 63 -5.92 -16.48 3.04
N VAL A 64 -7.23 -16.76 3.04
CA VAL A 64 -7.79 -17.95 3.68
C VAL A 64 -7.89 -19.06 2.62
N PRO A 65 -7.15 -20.18 2.80
CA PRO A 65 -7.18 -21.29 1.86
C PRO A 65 -8.60 -21.78 1.58
N GLY A 66 -8.89 -22.08 0.31
CA GLY A 66 -10.18 -22.65 -0.10
C GLY A 66 -11.34 -21.67 -0.21
N GLN A 67 -11.18 -20.38 0.12
CA GLN A 67 -12.25 -19.39 -0.02
C GLN A 67 -12.38 -18.79 -1.44
N GLY A 68 -11.46 -19.12 -2.35
CA GLY A 68 -11.46 -18.64 -3.73
C GLY A 68 -10.82 -17.25 -3.88
N GLU A 69 -11.32 -16.49 -4.85
CA GLU A 69 -10.83 -15.15 -5.19
C GLU A 69 -11.42 -14.10 -4.24
N GLU A 70 -10.56 -13.26 -3.69
CA GLU A 70 -10.91 -12.07 -2.95
C GLU A 70 -10.87 -10.86 -3.87
N GLU A 71 -11.91 -10.03 -3.79
CA GLU A 71 -12.09 -8.87 -4.66
C GLU A 71 -12.43 -7.64 -3.81
N LEU A 72 -11.73 -6.54 -4.08
CA LEU A 72 -12.05 -5.19 -3.63
C LEU A 72 -12.49 -4.37 -4.82
N SER A 73 -13.76 -3.99 -4.85
CA SER A 73 -14.32 -3.08 -5.86
C SER A 73 -14.73 -1.77 -5.20
N TRP A 74 -14.45 -0.63 -5.85
CA TRP A 74 -14.81 0.68 -5.29
C TRP A 74 -15.12 1.72 -6.37
N ASN A 75 -15.98 2.67 -6.01
CA ASN A 75 -16.17 3.92 -6.75
C ASN A 75 -15.63 5.09 -5.89
N ASN A 76 -16.05 6.33 -6.17
CA ASN A 76 -15.55 7.50 -5.44
C ASN A 76 -15.93 7.52 -3.95
N ARG A 77 -16.96 6.78 -3.53
CA ARG A 77 -17.55 6.91 -2.20
C ARG A 77 -17.70 5.58 -1.46
N THR A 78 -17.90 4.50 -2.19
CA THR A 78 -18.28 3.20 -1.64
C THR A 78 -17.27 2.14 -2.03
N ILE A 79 -16.90 1.29 -1.07
CA ILE A 79 -16.06 0.12 -1.23
C ILE A 79 -16.89 -1.12 -0.97
N VAL A 80 -16.72 -2.14 -1.80
CA VAL A 80 -17.33 -3.46 -1.66
C VAL A 80 -16.22 -4.50 -1.67
N TRP A 81 -16.16 -5.29 -0.61
CA TRP A 81 -15.30 -6.46 -0.52
C TRP A 81 -16.13 -7.71 -0.74
N SER A 82 -15.70 -8.55 -1.69
CA SER A 82 -16.30 -9.84 -2.01
C SER A 82 -15.27 -10.96 -1.91
N ILE A 83 -15.75 -12.17 -1.63
CA ILE A 83 -14.95 -13.39 -1.69
C ILE A 83 -15.76 -14.45 -2.43
N GLY A 84 -15.17 -15.07 -3.45
CA GLY A 84 -15.85 -16.02 -4.33
C GLY A 84 -17.06 -15.41 -5.05
N GLY A 85 -17.00 -14.11 -5.34
CA GLY A 85 -18.10 -13.36 -5.95
C GLY A 85 -19.25 -12.98 -4.99
N ILE A 86 -19.18 -13.37 -3.72
CA ILE A 86 -20.20 -13.03 -2.71
C ILE A 86 -19.75 -11.77 -1.95
N PRO A 87 -20.52 -10.66 -1.97
CA PRO A 87 -20.25 -9.49 -1.15
C PRO A 87 -20.22 -9.84 0.34
N ARG A 88 -19.12 -9.50 1.01
CA ARG A 88 -18.89 -9.74 2.43
C ARG A 88 -19.10 -8.49 3.26
N ARG A 89 -18.61 -7.34 2.78
CA ARG A 89 -18.71 -6.06 3.50
C ARG A 89 -18.71 -4.89 2.54
N THR A 90 -19.44 -3.85 2.92
CA THR A 90 -19.51 -2.58 2.22
C THR A 90 -19.13 -1.45 3.19
N TRP A 91 -18.39 -0.47 2.69
CA TRP A 91 -18.03 0.75 3.42
C TRP A 91 -18.44 1.97 2.61
N ASP A 92 -19.05 2.96 3.26
CA ASP A 92 -19.46 4.25 2.67
C ASP A 92 -18.65 5.40 3.31
N PHE A 93 -18.01 6.20 2.47
CA PHE A 93 -17.16 7.33 2.83
C PHE A 93 -17.80 8.70 2.57
N ALA A 94 -19.13 8.76 2.44
CA ALA A 94 -19.91 10.00 2.27
C ALA A 94 -19.47 11.16 3.19
N HIS A 95 -19.27 10.81 4.46
CA HIS A 95 -19.07 11.75 5.54
C HIS A 95 -17.69 12.41 5.49
N GLU A 96 -16.72 11.78 4.81
CA GLU A 96 -15.36 12.31 4.66
C GLU A 96 -15.29 13.49 3.68
N LYS A 97 -16.33 13.68 2.85
CA LYS A 97 -16.40 14.73 1.81
C LYS A 97 -15.19 14.71 0.87
N GLN A 98 -14.61 13.53 0.67
CA GLN A 98 -13.46 13.30 -0.20
C GLN A 98 -13.67 12.03 -1.02
N ASP A 99 -13.20 12.06 -2.26
CA ASP A 99 -13.26 10.89 -3.14
C ASP A 99 -12.16 9.89 -2.80
N ILE A 100 -12.53 8.61 -2.83
CA ILE A 100 -11.61 7.47 -2.73
C ILE A 100 -10.67 7.48 -3.94
N GLN A 101 -9.38 7.70 -3.66
CA GLN A 101 -8.32 7.69 -4.67
C GLN A 101 -7.78 6.28 -4.91
N TRP A 102 -7.63 5.49 -3.86
CA TRP A 102 -7.11 4.13 -3.94
C TRP A 102 -7.53 3.31 -2.73
N VAL A 103 -7.59 2.00 -2.89
CA VAL A 103 -7.89 1.05 -1.82
C VAL A 103 -6.95 -0.13 -1.96
N CYS A 104 -6.45 -0.66 -0.86
CA CYS A 104 -5.72 -1.94 -0.86
C CYS A 104 -5.77 -2.60 0.51
N TRP A 105 -5.48 -3.90 0.54
CA TRP A 105 -5.16 -4.60 1.78
C TRP A 105 -3.73 -4.30 2.21
N ALA A 106 -3.48 -4.39 3.52
CA ALA A 106 -2.16 -4.34 4.11
C ALA A 106 -2.13 -5.16 5.40
N TRP A 107 -0.94 -5.64 5.77
CA TRP A 107 -0.69 -6.32 7.04
C TRP A 107 0.13 -5.43 7.97
N PHE A 108 -0.24 -5.43 9.24
CA PHE A 108 0.29 -4.54 10.25
C PHE A 108 0.56 -5.31 11.54
N HIS A 109 1.70 -5.10 12.19
CA HIS A 109 1.88 -5.69 13.50
C HIS A 109 1.01 -4.95 14.53
N PRO A 110 0.39 -5.65 15.50
CA PRO A 110 -0.39 -5.01 16.56
C PRO A 110 0.40 -3.93 17.32
N ASP A 111 1.70 -4.15 17.55
CA ASP A 111 2.58 -3.19 18.23
C ASP A 111 2.72 -1.87 17.46
N ASP A 112 2.66 -1.94 16.13
CA ASP A 112 2.75 -0.77 15.26
C ASP A 112 1.46 0.07 15.29
N VAL A 113 0.41 -0.37 16.00
CA VAL A 113 -0.92 0.24 16.06
C VAL A 113 -1.22 0.84 17.45
N ILE A 114 -0.76 0.17 18.51
CA ILE A 114 -1.09 0.55 19.89
C ILE A 114 -0.31 1.81 20.33
N SER A 115 0.86 2.06 19.74
CA SER A 115 1.78 3.12 20.18
C SER A 115 1.22 4.56 20.12
N THR A 116 0.16 4.84 19.35
CA THR A 116 -0.40 6.21 19.26
C THR A 116 -1.52 6.51 20.25
N GLN A 117 -2.25 5.51 20.75
CA GLN A 117 -3.38 5.78 21.66
C GLN A 117 -2.90 6.20 23.06
N ASN A 118 -1.71 5.76 23.47
CA ASN A 118 -1.20 6.00 24.82
C ASN A 118 -0.52 7.38 25.00
N ALA A 119 -0.31 8.15 23.93
CA ALA A 119 0.34 9.45 24.03
C ALA A 119 -0.61 10.59 24.48
N THR A 120 -1.92 10.37 24.51
CA THR A 120 -2.92 11.42 24.84
C THR A 120 -3.82 11.09 26.03
N SER A 121 -3.61 9.99 26.76
CA SER A 121 -4.43 9.61 27.93
C SER A 121 -3.70 9.80 29.26
N HIS A 122 -3.20 11.01 29.52
CA HIS A 122 -3.07 11.48 30.91
C HIS A 122 -4.45 11.94 31.41
N HIS A 123 -5.34 10.98 31.72
CA HIS A 123 -6.48 11.24 32.58
C HIS A 123 -6.67 10.06 33.53
N ASP A 124 -6.04 10.24 34.69
CA ASP A 124 -6.53 9.94 36.02
C ASP A 124 -8.03 9.56 36.08
N SER A 125 -8.35 8.29 36.36
CA SER A 125 -9.46 7.90 37.23
C SER A 125 -9.64 6.37 37.27
N SER A 126 -9.27 5.78 38.40
CA SER A 126 -9.72 4.48 38.88
C SER A 126 -11.20 4.53 39.30
N LEU A 127 -12.14 4.54 38.34
CA LEU A 127 -13.56 4.49 38.65
C LEU A 127 -14.21 3.21 38.12
N ASP A 128 -14.48 2.33 39.09
CA ASP A 128 -15.47 1.27 39.20
C ASP A 128 -16.17 0.76 37.92
N ASP A 129 -15.94 -0.53 37.66
CA ASP A 129 -16.65 -1.42 36.76
C ASP A 129 -18.16 -1.45 37.05
N ASN A 130 -18.94 -0.60 36.38
CA ASN A 130 -20.37 -0.84 36.23
C ASN A 130 -20.77 -0.75 34.74
N PRO A 131 -20.82 -1.88 34.01
CA PRO A 131 -21.16 -1.89 32.59
C PRO A 131 -22.64 -1.49 32.42
N THR A 132 -22.87 -0.20 32.20
CA THR A 132 -24.20 0.41 32.07
C THR A 132 -24.87 0.09 30.72
N PHE A 133 -24.18 -0.59 29.80
CA PHE A 133 -24.73 -1.01 28.52
C PHE A 133 -25.13 -2.49 28.56
N GLY A 134 -26.44 -2.76 28.42
CA GLY A 134 -27.07 -4.07 28.58
C GLY A 134 -26.57 -5.20 27.65
N PRO A 135 -27.17 -6.41 27.73
CA PRO A 135 -26.64 -7.67 27.21
C PRO A 135 -26.36 -7.72 25.69
N PHE A 136 -26.86 -6.75 24.92
CA PHE A 136 -26.60 -6.64 23.48
C PHE A 136 -25.17 -6.17 23.16
N PHE A 137 -24.52 -5.42 24.05
CA PHE A 137 -23.13 -4.98 23.82
C PHE A 137 -22.15 -6.16 23.89
N GLN A 138 -22.44 -7.15 24.73
CA GLN A 138 -21.64 -8.36 24.87
C GLN A 138 -21.69 -9.23 23.61
N PHE A 139 -22.79 -9.22 22.85
CA PHE A 139 -22.90 -10.00 21.60
C PHE A 139 -22.01 -9.43 20.50
N LEU A 140 -21.99 -8.11 20.32
CA LEU A 140 -21.10 -7.44 19.36
C LEU A 140 -19.62 -7.58 19.76
N GLN A 141 -19.33 -7.55 21.06
CA GLN A 141 -17.97 -7.77 21.57
C GLN A 141 -17.51 -9.22 21.36
N ARG A 142 -18.39 -10.21 21.54
CA ARG A 142 -18.11 -11.63 21.24
C ARG A 142 -17.90 -11.89 19.74
N GLN A 143 -18.61 -11.21 18.84
CA GLN A 143 -18.32 -11.32 17.40
C GLN A 143 -17.00 -10.66 16.99
N ARG A 144 -16.52 -9.67 17.74
CA ARG A 144 -15.20 -9.04 17.51
C ARG A 144 -14.03 -9.78 18.14
N MET A 145 -14.26 -10.56 19.19
CA MET A 145 -13.21 -11.19 20.00
C MET A 145 -13.12 -12.72 19.87
N ASN A 146 -13.81 -13.33 18.89
CA ASN A 146 -13.71 -14.77 18.68
C ASN A 146 -12.96 -15.08 17.37
N PRO A 147 -11.63 -14.87 17.28
CA PRO A 147 -10.85 -15.73 16.40
C PRO A 147 -11.04 -17.14 16.93
N SER A 148 -11.48 -18.06 16.08
CA SER A 148 -11.59 -19.48 16.39
C SER A 148 -10.36 -19.93 17.17
N GLN A 149 -10.59 -20.21 18.46
CA GLN A 149 -9.61 -20.55 19.47
C GLN A 149 -9.17 -22.00 19.20
N ASP A 150 -8.19 -22.19 18.32
CA ASP A 150 -7.38 -23.40 18.31
C ASP A 150 -6.31 -23.24 19.40
N ASP A 151 -6.47 -24.00 20.48
CA ASP A 151 -5.92 -23.73 21.82
C ASP A 151 -4.42 -24.06 22.04
N HIS A 152 -3.60 -24.24 20.99
CA HIS A 152 -2.24 -24.80 21.18
C HIS A 152 -1.12 -24.16 20.35
N ALA A 153 -0.78 -22.90 20.62
CA ALA A 153 0.60 -22.38 20.65
C ALA A 153 0.60 -20.87 21.00
N PRO A 154 1.63 -20.34 21.69
CA PRO A 154 1.87 -18.90 21.73
C PRO A 154 2.35 -18.45 20.34
N GLU A 155 1.42 -18.28 19.40
CA GLU A 155 1.70 -17.61 18.14
C GLU A 155 2.16 -16.18 18.47
N SER A 156 3.37 -15.83 18.02
CA SER A 156 3.86 -14.45 17.93
C SER A 156 2.75 -13.52 17.44
N PRO A 157 2.67 -12.25 17.87
CA PRO A 157 1.55 -11.35 17.55
C PRO A 157 1.29 -11.34 16.04
N THR A 158 0.30 -12.13 15.63
CA THR A 158 0.02 -12.40 14.22
C THR A 158 -0.34 -11.07 13.58
N ALA A 159 0.32 -10.74 12.46
CA ALA A 159 0.05 -9.50 11.75
C ALA A 159 -1.46 -9.35 11.50
N CYS A 160 -1.99 -8.17 11.80
CA CYS A 160 -3.38 -7.83 11.57
C CYS A 160 -3.55 -7.31 10.14
N ARG A 161 -4.44 -7.95 9.37
CA ARG A 161 -4.86 -7.44 8.07
C ARG A 161 -5.84 -6.30 8.23
N ALA A 162 -5.62 -5.21 7.49
CA ALA A 162 -6.50 -4.05 7.48
C ALA A 162 -6.73 -3.53 6.06
N LEU A 163 -7.90 -2.92 5.86
CA LEU A 163 -8.24 -2.22 4.63
C LEU A 163 -7.68 -0.80 4.72
N VAL A 164 -6.83 -0.41 3.78
CA VAL A 164 -6.30 0.96 3.68
C VAL A 164 -7.03 1.69 2.56
N VAL A 165 -7.67 2.79 2.93
CA VAL A 165 -8.46 3.63 2.03
C VAL A 165 -7.78 4.97 1.91
N PHE A 166 -7.26 5.27 0.73
CA PHE A 166 -6.63 6.53 0.42
C PHE A 166 -7.67 7.50 -0.13
N LEU A 167 -7.87 8.60 0.58
CA LEU A 167 -8.63 9.76 0.13
C LEU A 167 -7.64 10.81 -0.41
N ARG A 168 -8.07 12.08 -0.53
CA ARG A 168 -7.24 13.12 -1.12
C ARG A 168 -6.12 13.56 -0.17
N ASP A 169 -6.45 13.85 1.08
CA ASP A 169 -5.50 14.37 2.08
C ASP A 169 -5.36 13.48 3.33
N ILE A 170 -6.13 12.39 3.40
CA ILE A 170 -6.08 11.42 4.48
C ILE A 170 -6.10 9.98 3.94
N ALA A 171 -5.61 9.06 4.75
CA ALA A 171 -5.79 7.62 4.59
C ALA A 171 -6.48 7.05 5.83
N LYS A 172 -7.48 6.19 5.62
CA LYS A 172 -8.17 5.46 6.68
C LYS A 172 -7.71 4.01 6.69
N VAL A 173 -7.26 3.54 7.84
CA VAL A 173 -6.85 2.15 8.08
C VAL A 173 -7.93 1.49 8.92
N LEU A 174 -8.69 0.60 8.30
CA LEU A 174 -9.82 -0.11 8.89
C LEU A 174 -9.43 -1.54 9.24
N MET A 175 -9.22 -1.79 10.52
CA MET A 175 -8.82 -3.11 11.01
C MET A 175 -10.02 -4.05 11.15
N ARG A 176 -9.75 -5.36 11.12
CA ARG A 176 -10.80 -6.39 11.27
C ARG A 176 -11.53 -6.33 12.62
N ASN A 177 -10.83 -5.93 13.68
CA ASN A 177 -11.42 -5.73 15.01
C ASN A 177 -12.36 -4.50 15.08
N GLY A 178 -12.48 -3.74 13.99
CA GLY A 178 -13.31 -2.53 13.91
C GLY A 178 -12.60 -1.26 14.39
N VAL A 179 -11.33 -1.33 14.78
CA VAL A 179 -10.51 -0.16 15.06
C VAL A 179 -10.19 0.56 13.75
N GLU A 180 -10.28 1.87 13.79
CA GLU A 180 -10.06 2.75 12.66
C GLU A 180 -8.98 3.78 13.00
N HIS A 181 -8.00 3.93 12.11
CA HIS A 181 -6.98 4.98 12.21
C HIS A 181 -7.06 5.90 11.01
N THR A 182 -6.98 7.21 11.23
CA THR A 182 -6.89 8.22 10.17
C THR A 182 -5.49 8.81 10.15
N ILE A 183 -4.89 8.89 8.97
CA ILE A 183 -3.54 9.44 8.79
C ILE A 183 -3.57 10.54 7.74
N HIS A 184 -2.97 11.69 8.05
CA HIS A 184 -2.80 12.76 7.09
C HIS A 184 -1.73 12.44 6.04
N LEU A 185 -2.06 12.67 4.78
CA LEU A 185 -1.20 12.43 3.63
C LEU A 185 -0.59 13.75 3.16
N PRO A 186 0.75 13.88 3.16
CA PRO A 186 1.41 15.08 2.64
C PRO A 186 1.46 15.12 1.10
N PHE A 187 0.93 14.09 0.42
CA PHE A 187 0.93 13.95 -1.03
C PHE A 187 -0.27 13.12 -1.50
N LEU A 188 -0.61 13.25 -2.79
CA LEU A 188 -1.63 12.42 -3.42
C LEU A 188 -1.09 11.01 -3.67
N VAL A 189 -1.90 10.00 -3.37
CA VAL A 189 -1.57 8.60 -3.63
C VAL A 189 -2.13 8.17 -4.98
N ARG A 190 -1.25 7.74 -5.88
CA ARG A 190 -1.65 7.24 -7.20
C ARG A 190 -2.01 5.76 -7.16
N ARG A 191 -1.17 4.99 -6.48
CA ARG A 191 -1.30 3.54 -6.27
C ARG A 191 -0.66 3.14 -4.96
N ALA A 192 -1.14 2.08 -4.38
CA ALA A 192 -0.52 1.42 -3.24
C ALA A 192 -0.60 -0.09 -3.38
N TRP A 193 0.37 -0.78 -2.79
CA TRP A 193 0.50 -2.23 -2.82
C TRP A 193 0.77 -2.76 -1.42
N GLU A 194 0.15 -3.89 -1.11
CA GLU A 194 0.48 -4.71 0.05
C GLU A 194 1.95 -5.16 -0.03
N MET A 195 2.67 -5.08 1.09
CA MET A 195 4.05 -5.56 1.20
C MET A 195 4.11 -6.71 2.21
N SER A 196 4.88 -7.74 1.88
CA SER A 196 5.14 -8.88 2.76
C SER A 196 6.38 -8.64 3.64
N PRO A 197 6.40 -9.04 4.92
CA PRO A 197 5.29 -9.66 5.66
C PRO A 197 4.30 -8.60 6.18
N THR A 198 4.73 -7.34 6.28
CA THR A 198 3.93 -6.21 6.74
C THR A 198 4.33 -4.92 6.05
N GLY A 199 3.41 -3.97 6.06
CA GLY A 199 3.61 -2.63 5.52
C GLY A 199 2.91 -2.41 4.19
N LEU A 200 3.17 -1.23 3.64
CA LEU A 200 2.50 -0.73 2.47
C LEU A 200 3.46 0.07 1.60
N LEU A 201 3.52 -0.25 0.31
CA LEU A 201 4.23 0.54 -0.69
C LEU A 201 3.26 1.53 -1.32
N VAL A 202 3.66 2.79 -1.40
CA VAL A 202 2.84 3.89 -1.92
C VAL A 202 3.61 4.61 -3.02
N ASN A 203 2.97 4.77 -4.18
CA ASN A 203 3.49 5.56 -5.29
C ASN A 203 2.80 6.92 -5.32
N ALA A 204 3.60 7.98 -5.20
CA ALA A 204 3.19 9.38 -5.21
C ALA A 204 3.75 10.11 -6.44
N PRO A 205 2.91 10.78 -7.25
CA PRO A 205 3.32 11.33 -8.54
C PRO A 205 4.28 12.52 -8.44
N LYS A 206 4.15 13.36 -7.39
CA LYS A 206 4.94 14.59 -7.26
C LYS A 206 6.31 14.41 -6.64
N ILE A 207 6.55 13.27 -6.01
CA ILE A 207 7.80 13.04 -5.26
C ILE A 207 8.81 12.27 -6.12
N GLY A 208 8.37 11.61 -7.21
CA GLY A 208 9.24 10.80 -8.06
C GLY A 208 9.95 9.66 -7.29
N LYS A 209 9.52 9.39 -6.05
CA LYS A 209 10.06 8.38 -5.14
C LYS A 209 8.90 7.54 -4.65
N ASN A 210 9.13 6.23 -4.59
CA ASN A 210 8.24 5.33 -3.89
C ASN A 210 8.47 5.48 -2.38
N LEU A 211 7.37 5.51 -1.64
CA LEU A 211 7.37 5.65 -0.20
C LEU A 211 6.82 4.37 0.41
N THR A 212 7.48 3.84 1.42
CA THR A 212 6.95 2.75 2.26
C THR A 212 6.42 3.32 3.56
N ARG A 213 5.36 2.71 4.06
CA ARG A 213 4.79 3.09 5.35
C ARG A 213 4.57 1.88 6.25
N LEU A 214 5.00 2.04 7.50
CA LEU A 214 4.55 1.27 8.65
C LEU A 214 3.38 2.03 9.31
N PRO A 215 2.40 1.33 9.90
CA PRO A 215 1.03 1.83 10.09
C PRO A 215 0.90 3.11 10.92
N LEU A 216 1.91 3.49 11.70
CA LEU A 216 1.92 4.73 12.48
C LEU A 216 3.22 5.52 12.41
N ASP A 217 4.15 5.12 11.53
CA ASP A 217 5.39 5.85 11.29
C ASP A 217 5.20 6.83 10.12
N GLU A 218 6.09 7.83 10.06
CA GLU A 218 6.16 8.75 8.92
C GLU A 218 6.43 7.95 7.62
N PHE A 219 5.96 8.46 6.49
CA PHE A 219 6.27 7.86 5.19
C PHE A 219 7.79 7.86 4.97
N LYS A 220 8.37 6.67 4.81
CA LYS A 220 9.79 6.49 4.57
C LYS A 220 10.04 6.33 3.08
N ILE A 221 11.19 6.82 2.62
CA ILE A 221 11.62 6.64 1.24
C ILE A 221 12.21 5.24 1.10
N VAL A 222 11.79 4.53 0.07
CA VAL A 222 12.36 3.23 -0.29
C VAL A 222 13.74 3.44 -0.91
N GLY A 223 14.73 2.72 -0.39
CA GLY A 223 16.08 2.69 -0.93
C GLY A 223 16.21 1.60 -2.01
N CYS A 224 17.16 1.78 -2.93
CA CYS A 224 17.61 0.69 -3.79
C CYS A 224 19.04 0.30 -3.43
N ALA A 225 19.32 -1.00 -3.50
CA ALA A 225 20.62 -1.56 -3.18
C ALA A 225 21.13 -2.41 -4.34
N ARG A 226 22.45 -2.57 -4.40
CA ARG A 226 23.07 -3.47 -5.37
C ARG A 226 22.84 -4.91 -4.97
N SER A 227 23.01 -5.15 -3.67
CA SER A 227 22.81 -6.44 -3.03
C SER A 227 22.34 -6.24 -1.59
N ILE A 228 21.50 -7.16 -1.15
CA ILE A 228 20.90 -7.31 0.15
C ILE A 228 21.19 -8.76 0.55
N LEU A 229 21.92 -8.92 1.63
CA LEU A 229 22.20 -10.23 2.23
C LEU A 229 21.32 -10.38 3.47
N GLY A 230 20.41 -11.35 3.46
CA GLY A 230 19.45 -11.57 4.56
C GLY A 230 18.19 -10.69 4.47
N GLY A 231 17.33 -10.78 5.49
CA GLY A 231 16.08 -10.00 5.59
C GLY A 231 14.92 -10.48 4.71
N PHE A 232 15.07 -11.62 4.03
CA PHE A 232 14.03 -12.18 3.15
C PHE A 232 13.11 -13.18 3.85
N SER A 233 13.54 -13.76 4.97
CA SER A 233 12.78 -14.75 5.74
C SER A 233 12.46 -14.18 7.11
N ASP A 234 11.28 -14.49 7.64
CA ASP A 234 10.87 -14.10 8.98
C ASP A 234 11.72 -14.87 10.01
N GLY A 235 12.55 -14.14 10.76
CA GLY A 235 13.53 -14.73 11.69
C GLY A 235 14.93 -14.97 11.11
N GLY A 236 15.18 -14.59 9.86
CA GLY A 236 16.51 -14.65 9.24
C GLY A 236 17.48 -13.59 9.76
N THR A 237 18.73 -13.64 9.26
CA THR A 237 19.71 -12.57 9.50
C THR A 237 19.15 -11.23 9.03
N PRO A 238 19.35 -10.13 9.77
CA PRO A 238 18.88 -8.81 9.35
C PRO A 238 19.51 -8.44 8.00
N PRO A 239 18.80 -7.66 7.15
CA PRO A 239 19.31 -7.30 5.84
C PRO A 239 20.60 -6.48 5.97
N VAL A 240 21.69 -7.02 5.43
CA VAL A 240 22.96 -6.32 5.23
C VAL A 240 22.98 -5.77 3.81
N VAL A 241 23.17 -4.48 3.70
CA VAL A 241 22.97 -3.74 2.46
C VAL A 241 24.32 -3.35 1.89
N GLU A 242 24.58 -3.70 0.63
CA GLU A 242 25.60 -3.05 -0.16
C GLU A 242 24.95 -1.85 -0.88
N PRO A 243 25.13 -0.62 -0.36
CA PRO A 243 24.46 0.55 -0.91
C PRO A 243 24.93 0.78 -2.34
N LEU A 244 23.97 1.01 -3.23
CA LEU A 244 24.29 1.41 -4.59
C LEU A 244 24.35 2.94 -4.60
N PRO A 245 25.50 3.58 -4.96
CA PRO A 245 25.75 5.00 -4.72
C PRO A 245 24.69 5.96 -5.27
N SER A 246 23.92 5.53 -6.29
CA SER A 246 23.00 6.39 -7.03
C SER A 246 21.68 5.71 -7.41
N ALA A 247 21.42 4.48 -6.98
CA ALA A 247 20.20 3.81 -7.42
C ALA A 247 19.01 4.29 -6.62
N ARG A 248 18.20 5.09 -7.30
CA ARG A 248 16.77 5.21 -7.01
C ARG A 248 16.04 4.58 -8.19
N LEU A 249 14.82 4.13 -7.95
CA LEU A 249 13.88 3.92 -9.05
C LEU A 249 13.86 5.19 -9.90
N HIS A 250 13.95 5.02 -11.20
CA HIS A 250 13.82 6.15 -12.10
C HIS A 250 12.42 6.75 -11.90
N PRO A 251 12.23 8.07 -11.97
CA PRO A 251 10.88 8.67 -11.88
C PRO A 251 9.90 8.12 -12.94
N SER A 252 10.44 7.61 -14.05
CA SER A 252 9.70 6.95 -15.15
C SER A 252 9.40 5.46 -14.89
N ASP A 253 9.93 4.87 -13.82
CA ASP A 253 9.64 3.48 -13.44
C ASP A 253 8.25 3.42 -12.81
N THR A 254 7.35 2.68 -13.45
CA THR A 254 6.02 2.40 -12.91
C THR A 254 6.03 1.01 -12.28
N VAL A 255 5.73 0.91 -10.99
CA VAL A 255 5.52 -0.38 -10.33
C VAL A 255 4.26 -1.03 -10.92
N LEU A 256 4.43 -2.24 -11.43
CA LEU A 256 3.38 -3.05 -12.04
C LEU A 256 2.84 -4.08 -11.06
N TYR A 257 3.73 -4.70 -10.30
CA TYR A 257 3.41 -5.80 -9.41
C TYR A 257 4.31 -5.77 -8.18
N VAL A 258 3.74 -6.17 -7.05
CA VAL A 258 4.45 -6.43 -5.79
C VAL A 258 3.89 -7.74 -5.29
N SER A 259 4.75 -8.70 -4.96
CA SER A 259 4.29 -9.92 -4.32
C SER A 259 3.77 -9.56 -2.93
N GLY A 260 2.50 -9.86 -2.70
CA GLY A 260 1.83 -9.73 -1.41
C GLY A 260 1.64 -11.10 -0.76
N GLY A 261 1.07 -11.11 0.44
CA GLY A 261 0.81 -12.33 1.20
C GLY A 261 1.74 -12.52 2.41
N THR A 262 1.25 -13.27 3.38
CA THR A 262 1.95 -13.59 4.63
C THR A 262 2.68 -14.93 4.55
N ASP A 263 2.62 -15.63 3.43
CA ASP A 263 3.30 -16.90 3.29
C ASP A 263 4.82 -16.66 3.28
N ALA A 264 5.50 -17.25 4.26
CA ALA A 264 6.93 -17.10 4.46
C ALA A 264 7.74 -17.68 3.27
N ASP A 265 7.12 -18.55 2.49
CA ASP A 265 7.74 -19.22 1.33
C ASP A 265 7.65 -18.41 0.02
N HIS A 266 6.92 -17.28 0.00
CA HIS A 266 6.84 -16.45 -1.19
C HIS A 266 8.05 -15.54 -1.36
N GLU A 267 8.65 -15.57 -2.55
CA GLU A 267 9.69 -14.61 -2.91
C GLU A 267 9.14 -13.18 -2.86
N ARG A 268 9.84 -12.31 -2.12
CA ARG A 268 9.54 -10.89 -2.00
C ARG A 268 10.03 -10.17 -3.25
N LEU A 269 9.16 -10.08 -4.25
CA LEU A 269 9.43 -9.55 -5.58
C LEU A 269 8.64 -8.28 -5.83
N LEU A 270 9.26 -7.32 -6.50
CA LEU A 270 8.61 -6.15 -7.06
C LEU A 270 8.98 -6.08 -8.53
N ILE A 271 8.02 -5.77 -9.39
CA ILE A 271 8.24 -5.63 -10.83
C ILE A 271 7.90 -4.20 -11.22
N SER A 272 8.86 -3.52 -11.84
CA SER A 272 8.67 -2.19 -12.42
C SER A 272 8.89 -2.20 -13.93
N HIS A 273 8.28 -1.24 -14.60
CA HIS A 273 8.49 -0.99 -16.02
C HIS A 273 8.87 0.47 -16.25
N ASN A 274 10.03 0.67 -16.87
CA ASN A 274 10.47 1.96 -17.37
C ASN A 274 9.94 2.17 -18.79
N ASN A 275 8.95 3.05 -18.97
CA ASN A 275 8.35 3.25 -20.28
C ASN A 275 9.31 3.91 -21.29
N GLN A 276 10.19 4.79 -20.83
CA GLN A 276 11.17 5.49 -21.69
C GLN A 276 12.22 4.51 -22.23
N LYS A 277 12.77 3.67 -21.35
CA LYS A 277 13.79 2.67 -21.70
C LYS A 277 13.19 1.35 -22.19
N ARG A 278 11.85 1.23 -22.25
CA ARG A 278 11.09 0.00 -22.52
C ARG A 278 11.63 -1.20 -21.76
N ARG A 279 11.99 -0.99 -20.49
CA ARG A 279 12.73 -1.96 -19.68
C ARG A 279 11.87 -2.44 -18.52
N LEU A 280 11.67 -3.75 -18.45
CA LEU A 280 11.13 -4.39 -17.25
C LEU A 280 12.27 -4.65 -16.27
N THR A 281 12.04 -4.42 -14.98
CA THR A 281 13.01 -4.73 -13.93
C THR A 281 12.33 -5.48 -12.80
N ILE A 282 12.92 -6.60 -12.42
CA ILE A 282 12.49 -7.42 -11.29
C ILE A 282 13.42 -7.12 -10.13
N TRP A 283 12.82 -6.75 -9.02
CA TRP A 283 13.47 -6.35 -7.79
C TRP A 283 13.15 -7.39 -6.73
N ARG A 284 14.12 -7.69 -5.87
CA ARG A 284 13.85 -8.36 -4.60
C ARG A 284 13.76 -7.30 -3.50
N TYR A 285 12.81 -7.42 -2.59
CA TYR A 285 12.67 -6.45 -1.51
C TYR A 285 12.81 -7.06 -0.10
N ALA A 286 13.30 -6.25 0.84
CA ALA A 286 13.45 -6.63 2.24
C ALA A 286 13.07 -5.46 3.16
N SER A 287 12.42 -5.74 4.29
CA SER A 287 12.10 -4.73 5.29
C SER A 287 13.15 -4.69 6.39
N ARG A 288 13.55 -3.48 6.81
CA ARG A 288 14.44 -3.28 7.95
C ARG A 288 13.66 -2.64 9.09
N LYS A 289 13.48 -3.39 10.19
CA LYS A 289 12.92 -2.81 11.42
C LYS A 289 13.88 -1.72 11.90
N PRO A 290 13.40 -0.48 12.16
CA PRO A 290 14.26 0.56 12.71
C PRO A 290 14.83 0.07 14.03
N VAL A 291 16.16 0.14 14.15
CA VAL A 291 16.83 -0.10 15.43
C VAL A 291 16.46 1.09 16.28
N MET A 292 15.51 0.92 17.20
CA MET A 292 15.29 1.92 18.24
C MET A 292 16.58 1.98 19.04
N SER A 293 17.39 3.02 18.83
CA SER A 293 18.52 3.31 19.70
C SER A 293 17.94 3.72 21.04
N LEU A 294 17.65 2.71 21.87
CA LEU A 294 17.39 2.91 23.28
C LEU A 294 18.67 3.56 23.82
N HIS A 295 18.64 4.88 23.94
CA HIS A 295 19.68 5.69 24.56
C HIS A 295 19.66 5.44 26.08
N GLY A 296 19.84 4.18 26.48
CA GLY A 296 20.14 3.78 27.84
C GLY A 296 21.61 4.05 28.09
N GLY A 297 21.89 5.12 28.83
CA GLY A 297 23.23 5.53 29.18
C GLY A 297 24.01 4.44 29.93
N GLY A 298 25.32 4.37 29.67
CA GLY A 298 26.26 3.75 30.60
C GLY A 298 27.12 2.63 30.04
N ALA A 299 27.91 2.89 29.00
CA ALA A 299 29.32 2.45 28.84
C ALA A 299 29.73 2.67 27.38
N LYS A 300 30.74 3.52 27.14
CA LYS A 300 31.32 3.75 25.81
C LYS A 300 31.80 2.41 25.21
N PRO A 301 31.14 1.86 24.17
CA PRO A 301 31.73 0.79 23.40
C PRO A 301 32.80 1.42 22.51
N ARG A 302 33.95 0.76 22.45
CA ARG A 302 35.11 1.18 21.68
C ARG A 302 34.70 1.39 20.22
N GLU A 303 34.79 2.65 19.80
CA GLU A 303 34.50 3.20 18.50
C GLU A 303 35.14 2.37 17.38
N ARG A 304 34.36 1.47 16.76
CA ARG A 304 34.58 1.11 15.36
C ARG A 304 33.85 2.15 14.55
N VAL A 305 34.64 3.03 13.93
CA VAL A 305 34.21 4.03 12.96
C VAL A 305 33.50 3.31 11.80
N VAL A 306 32.18 3.17 11.92
CA VAL A 306 31.28 2.95 10.81
C VAL A 306 30.44 4.22 10.76
N ASN A 307 30.69 5.02 9.72
CA ASN A 307 30.06 6.32 9.51
C ASN A 307 28.55 6.14 9.31
N ASP A 308 27.79 6.19 10.40
CA ASP A 308 26.32 6.23 10.39
C ASP A 308 25.83 7.68 10.20
N ARG A 309 26.42 8.37 9.23
CA ARG A 309 26.01 9.70 8.77
C ARG A 309 25.02 9.53 7.62
N LEU A 310 23.77 9.24 7.96
CA LEU A 310 22.60 9.42 7.09
C LEU A 310 22.16 10.91 7.05
N ASP A 311 23.06 11.83 7.38
CA ASP A 311 22.80 13.26 7.29
C ASP A 311 22.97 13.73 5.85
N ARG A 312 21.84 14.09 5.25
CA ARG A 312 21.72 14.90 4.03
C ARG A 312 22.44 14.29 2.82
N ILE A 313 21.75 13.39 2.13
CA ILE A 313 22.05 13.11 0.71
C ILE A 313 21.85 14.45 -0.02
N PRO A 314 22.91 15.09 -0.58
CA PRO A 314 22.71 16.27 -1.41
C PRO A 314 21.77 15.89 -2.55
N LEU A 315 20.75 16.70 -2.76
CA LEU A 315 19.96 16.65 -3.99
C LEU A 315 20.94 17.01 -5.11
N GLY A 316 21.54 15.98 -5.70
CA GLY A 316 22.45 16.10 -6.81
C GLY A 316 21.74 16.80 -7.95
N GLN A 317 22.38 17.85 -8.43
CA GLN A 317 22.14 18.50 -9.71
C GLN A 317 21.97 17.41 -10.77
N ASP A 318 20.90 17.51 -11.56
CA ASP A 318 20.70 16.68 -12.73
C ASP A 318 21.91 16.89 -13.65
N ASP A 319 22.75 15.87 -13.79
CA ASP A 319 23.78 15.80 -14.82
C ASP A 319 23.06 15.64 -16.17
N GLU A 320 22.53 16.74 -16.70
CA GLU A 320 22.23 16.89 -18.11
C GLU A 320 23.56 17.03 -18.84
N ASP A 321 24.06 15.94 -19.43
CA ASP A 321 24.97 15.91 -20.58
C ASP A 321 25.22 14.44 -20.98
N GLU A 322 24.22 13.76 -21.56
CA GLU A 322 24.49 12.61 -22.45
C GLU A 322 24.40 13.07 -23.91
N GLU A 323 25.57 13.14 -24.56
CA GLU A 323 25.72 13.31 -26.00
C GLU A 323 24.94 12.23 -26.78
N PRO A 324 24.35 12.57 -27.95
CA PRO A 324 23.70 11.58 -28.81
C PRO A 324 24.76 10.75 -29.56
N LEU A 325 25.20 9.64 -28.96
CA LEU A 325 25.97 8.62 -29.67
C LEU A 325 25.04 7.77 -30.55
N GLY A 326 25.46 7.62 -31.80
CA GLY A 326 24.66 7.13 -32.92
C GLY A 326 24.03 5.76 -32.75
N GLU A 327 22.98 5.54 -33.54
CA GLU A 327 22.21 4.31 -33.67
C GLU A 327 23.10 3.08 -33.88
N GLN A 328 23.43 2.39 -32.80
CA GLN A 328 23.84 1.00 -32.85
C GLN A 328 22.65 0.11 -32.47
N HIS A 329 22.25 -0.75 -33.41
CA HIS A 329 21.30 -1.83 -33.19
C HIS A 329 21.80 -2.77 -32.09
N HIS A 330 21.37 -2.56 -30.86
CA HIS A 330 21.52 -3.53 -29.78
C HIS A 330 20.29 -4.43 -29.67
N GLY A 331 20.54 -5.74 -29.78
CA GLY A 331 19.57 -6.77 -29.46
C GLY A 331 19.15 -6.73 -27.98
N PRO A 332 18.08 -7.45 -27.60
CA PRO A 332 17.50 -7.37 -26.26
C PRO A 332 18.49 -7.90 -25.22
N CYS A 333 19.07 -7.00 -24.43
CA CYS A 333 19.94 -7.31 -23.32
C CYS A 333 19.06 -7.75 -22.13
N PHE A 334 18.98 -9.07 -21.88
CA PHE A 334 18.24 -9.62 -20.75
C PHE A 334 19.16 -9.85 -19.53
N HIS A 335 18.62 -9.46 -18.38
CA HIS A 335 19.00 -9.80 -17.00
C HIS A 335 20.14 -9.01 -16.35
N ARG A 336 19.75 -7.98 -15.60
CA ARG A 336 20.48 -7.51 -14.41
C ARG A 336 19.51 -7.56 -13.23
N SER A 337 19.77 -8.42 -12.26
CA SER A 337 19.01 -8.45 -11.00
C SER A 337 19.35 -7.22 -10.17
N ALA A 338 18.34 -6.58 -9.59
CA ALA A 338 18.49 -5.43 -8.70
C ALA A 338 17.65 -5.64 -7.44
N GLU A 339 17.96 -4.96 -6.34
CA GLU A 339 17.32 -5.20 -5.05
C GLU A 339 16.87 -3.87 -4.38
N MET A 340 15.86 -3.95 -3.52
CA MET A 340 15.12 -2.82 -2.94
C MET A 340 14.93 -2.98 -1.43
N ILE A 341 15.00 -1.90 -0.66
CA ILE A 341 14.83 -1.91 0.81
C ILE A 341 13.84 -0.83 1.20
#